data_AF-A0A5P1RA16-F1
#
_entry.id   AF-A0A5P1RA16-F1
#
_cell.length_a   1.000
_cell.length_b   1.000
_cell.length_c   1.000
_cell.angle_alpha   90.00
_cell.angle_beta   90.00
_cell.angle_gamma   90.00
#
_symmetry.space_group_name_H-M   'P 1'
#
loop_
_entity.id
_entity.type
_entity.pdbx_description
1 polymer ?
#
loop_
_entity_poly.entity_id
_entity_poly.type
_entity_poly.pdbx_seq_one_letter_code
_entity_poly.pdbx_strand_id
1 'polypeptide(L)'
;MKEPDYDNYSLKQLYEALEMIDRERWPERVRKIESLLSDPESFRRLKEEQRLVDHQEALERKEASQGFLGILLLVSGGIGSFTGSFLTKYGVFQIAPGFWRILAGIGLACFGALIIVKLFRRG
;
A
#
# COMPACT_ATOMS: atom_id res chain seq x y z
N MET A 1 -11.61 34.62 -12.53
CA MET A 1 -11.05 33.30 -12.16
C MET A 1 -9.65 33.53 -11.64
N LYS A 2 -9.32 32.97 -10.47
CA LYS A 2 -7.95 33.06 -9.92
C LYS A 2 -7.03 32.23 -10.81
N GLU A 3 -5.90 32.79 -11.21
CA GLU A 3 -4.93 32.07 -12.04
C GLU A 3 -4.29 30.94 -11.23
N PRO A 4 -4.15 29.71 -11.78
CA PRO A 4 -3.50 28.61 -11.08
C PRO A 4 -2.02 28.95 -10.83
N ASP A 5 -1.55 28.65 -9.62
CA ASP A 5 -0.15 28.85 -9.25
C ASP A 5 0.67 27.59 -9.52
N TYR A 6 1.26 27.53 -10.71
CA TYR A 6 2.05 26.39 -11.18
C TYR A 6 3.39 26.23 -10.46
N ASP A 7 3.85 27.24 -9.71
CA ASP A 7 5.17 27.22 -9.07
C ASP A 7 5.19 26.28 -7.84
N ASN A 8 4.01 25.91 -7.34
CA ASN A 8 3.80 24.98 -6.22
C ASN A 8 3.36 23.57 -6.66
N TYR A 9 3.34 23.28 -7.96
CA TYR A 9 2.88 21.99 -8.47
C TYR A 9 4.00 20.95 -8.41
N SER A 10 3.63 19.71 -8.05
CA SER A 10 4.56 18.58 -8.18
C SER A 10 4.85 18.28 -9.66
N LEU A 11 5.93 17.54 -9.92
CA LEU A 11 6.31 17.16 -11.28
C LEU A 11 5.15 16.50 -12.03
N LYS A 12 4.45 15.57 -11.37
CA LYS A 12 3.29 14.87 -11.93
C LYS A 12 2.14 15.83 -12.26
N GLN A 13 1.84 16.76 -11.35
CA GLN A 13 0.78 17.75 -11.54
C GLN A 13 1.09 18.72 -12.69
N LEU A 14 2.35 19.08 -12.91
CA LEU A 14 2.76 19.89 -14.06
C LEU A 14 2.51 19.15 -15.39
N TYR A 15 2.86 17.87 -15.47
CA TYR A 15 2.57 17.06 -16.66
C TYR A 15 1.07 16.89 -16.89
N GLU A 16 0.30 16.60 -15.83
CA GLU A 16 -1.16 16.48 -15.91
C GLU A 16 -1.81 17.81 -16.33
N ALA A 17 -1.35 18.93 -15.80
CA ALA A 17 -1.81 20.25 -16.20
C ALA A 17 -1.49 20.55 -17.67
N LEU A 18 -0.33 20.13 -18.17
CA LEU A 18 0.07 20.29 -19.58
C LEU A 18 -0.78 19.45 -20.54
N GLU A 19 -1.23 18.28 -20.11
CA GLU A 19 -2.15 17.42 -20.87
C GLU A 19 -3.58 17.95 -20.89
N MET A 20 -4.03 18.53 -19.78
CA MET A 20 -5.41 19.03 -19.62
C MET A 20 -5.62 20.45 -20.16
N ILE A 21 -4.57 21.25 -20.30
CA ILE A 21 -4.68 22.63 -20.79
C ILE A 21 -4.93 22.64 -22.30
N ASP A 22 -5.95 23.39 -22.68
CA ASP A 22 -6.19 23.79 -24.06
C ASP A 22 -5.09 24.75 -24.53
N ARG A 23 -4.20 24.24 -25.38
CA ARG A 23 -3.02 24.95 -25.89
C ARG A 23 -3.37 26.12 -26.80
N GLU A 24 -4.48 26.02 -27.53
CA GLU A 24 -4.93 27.08 -28.44
C GLU A 24 -5.55 28.23 -27.66
N ARG A 25 -6.30 27.89 -26.61
CA ARG A 25 -7.00 28.86 -25.78
C ARG A 25 -6.11 29.56 -24.75
N TRP A 26 -5.08 28.88 -24.23
CA TRP A 26 -4.23 29.40 -23.15
C TRP A 26 -2.72 29.13 -23.37
N PRO A 27 -2.13 29.66 -24.46
CA PRO A 27 -0.73 29.39 -24.81
C PRO A 27 0.28 29.88 -23.76
N GLU A 28 -0.01 30.96 -23.04
CA GLU A 28 0.90 31.49 -22.02
C GLU A 28 1.02 30.57 -20.79
N ARG A 29 -0.03 29.82 -20.46
CA ARG A 29 0.01 28.84 -19.36
C ARG A 29 0.87 27.64 -19.73
N VAL A 30 0.75 27.18 -20.97
CA VAL A 30 1.60 26.11 -21.53
C VAL A 30 3.06 26.53 -21.47
N ARG A 31 3.39 27.73 -21.94
CA ARG A 31 4.77 28.26 -21.88
C ARG A 31 5.32 28.34 -20.45
N LYS A 32 4.51 28.78 -19.48
CA LYS A 32 4.94 28.83 -18.08
C LYS A 32 5.28 27.42 -17.56
N ILE A 33 4.41 26.43 -17.79
CA ILE A 33 4.68 25.04 -17.38
C ILE A 33 5.90 24.47 -18.10
N GLU A 34 6.03 24.69 -19.41
CA GLU A 34 7.19 24.26 -20.19
C GLU A 34 8.49 24.92 -19.69
N SER A 35 8.46 26.19 -19.30
CA SER A 35 9.65 26.86 -18.74
C SER A 35 10.08 26.25 -17.40
N LEU A 36 9.13 25.87 -16.54
CA LEU A 36 9.41 25.22 -15.26
C LEU A 36 9.99 23.82 -15.47
N LEU A 37 9.50 23.08 -16.47
CA LEU A 37 10.01 21.76 -16.83
C LEU A 37 11.34 21.80 -17.59
N SER A 38 11.62 22.89 -18.31
CA SER A 38 12.84 23.06 -19.11
C SER A 38 14.05 23.46 -18.26
N ASP A 39 13.83 24.04 -17.08
CA ASP A 39 14.93 24.35 -16.17
C ASP A 39 15.49 23.06 -15.54
N PRO A 40 16.75 22.69 -15.86
CA PRO A 40 17.34 21.42 -15.39
C PRO A 40 17.49 21.38 -13.87
N GLU A 41 17.66 22.53 -13.20
CA GLU A 41 17.81 22.57 -11.74
C GLU A 41 16.47 22.32 -11.05
N SER A 42 15.43 23.04 -11.45
CA SER A 42 14.05 22.83 -10.95
C SER A 42 13.56 21.42 -11.25
N PHE A 43 13.79 20.91 -12.46
CA PHE A 43 13.40 19.55 -12.84
C PHE A 43 14.06 18.49 -11.94
N ARG A 44 15.35 18.66 -11.61
CA ARG A 44 16.06 17.70 -10.76
C ARG A 44 15.47 17.67 -9.35
N ARG A 45 15.19 18.84 -8.76
CA ARG A 45 14.58 18.97 -7.43
C ARG A 45 13.19 18.33 -7.39
N LEU A 46 12.32 18.68 -8.35
CA LEU A 46 10.97 18.13 -8.44
C LEU A 46 10.97 16.61 -8.64
N LYS A 47 11.93 16.08 -9.39
CA LYS A 47 12.09 14.63 -9.60
C LYS A 47 12.59 13.90 -8.35
N GLU A 48 13.50 14.50 -7.59
CA GLU A 48 13.96 13.96 -6.31
C GLU A 48 12.82 13.92 -5.29
N GLU A 49 12.04 15.00 -5.19
CA GLU A 49 10.87 15.08 -4.31
C GLU A 49 9.80 14.04 -4.68
N GLN A 50 9.48 13.91 -5.96
CA GLN A 50 8.56 12.88 -6.46
C GLN A 50 9.03 11.47 -6.09
N ARG A 51 10.34 11.19 -6.22
CA ARG A 51 10.92 9.91 -5.81
C ARG A 51 10.77 9.64 -4.33
N LEU A 52 10.90 10.66 -3.48
CA LEU A 52 10.72 10.50 -2.03
C LEU A 52 9.27 10.16 -1.69
N VAL A 53 8.31 10.86 -2.30
CA VAL A 53 6.87 10.57 -2.15
C VAL A 53 6.55 9.16 -2.63
N ASP A 54 6.98 8.79 -3.84
CA ASP A 54 6.74 7.46 -4.41
C ASP A 54 7.39 6.37 -3.54
N HIS A 55 8.56 6.65 -2.93
CA HIS A 55 9.22 5.71 -2.02
C HIS A 55 8.46 5.54 -0.71
N GLN A 56 7.94 6.63 -0.13
CA GLN A 56 7.09 6.58 1.06
C GLN A 56 5.81 5.80 0.78
N GLU A 57 5.10 6.09 -0.31
CA GLU A 57 3.90 5.34 -0.70
C GLU A 57 4.21 3.85 -0.91
N ALA A 58 5.36 3.51 -1.49
CA ALA A 58 5.78 2.13 -1.66
C ALA A 58 6.07 1.42 -0.33
N LEU A 59 6.60 2.12 0.67
CA LEU A 59 6.81 1.60 2.02
C LEU A 59 5.47 1.38 2.73
N GLU A 60 4.57 2.37 2.71
CA GLU A 60 3.24 2.25 3.31
C GLU A 60 2.42 1.12 2.68
N ARG A 61 2.47 0.96 1.36
CA ARG A 61 1.81 -0.17 0.67
C ARG A 61 2.39 -1.52 1.11
N LYS A 62 3.71 -1.61 1.31
CA LYS A 62 4.35 -2.85 1.80
C LYS A 62 3.92 -3.15 3.22
N GLU A 63 3.91 -2.16 4.11
CA GLU A 63 3.45 -2.32 5.49
C GLU A 63 1.98 -2.71 5.56
N ALA A 64 1.10 -2.04 4.80
CA ALA A 64 -0.31 -2.37 4.70
C ALA A 64 -0.52 -3.80 4.19
N SER A 65 0.24 -4.23 3.19
CA SER A 65 0.16 -5.61 2.67
C SER A 65 0.60 -6.66 3.70
N GLN A 66 1.63 -6.37 4.49
CA GLN A 66 2.12 -7.27 5.53
C GLN A 66 1.16 -7.34 6.72
N GLY A 67 0.56 -6.21 7.11
CA GLY A 67 -0.49 -6.16 8.13
C GLY A 67 -1.72 -6.98 7.71
N PHE A 68 -2.17 -6.81 6.46
CA PHE A 68 -3.29 -7.58 5.90
C PHE A 68 -3.01 -9.10 5.89
N LEU A 69 -1.80 -9.51 5.47
CA LEU A 69 -1.40 -10.92 5.48
C LEU A 69 -1.40 -11.52 6.90
N GLY A 70 -0.95 -10.74 7.90
CA GLY A 70 -0.99 -11.13 9.31
C GLY A 70 -2.42 -11.35 9.81
N ILE A 71 -3.35 -10.45 9.48
CA ILE A 71 -4.77 -10.57 9.83
C ILE A 71 -5.40 -11.79 9.15
N LEU A 72 -5.12 -12.02 7.86
CA LEU A 72 -5.65 -13.16 7.12
C LEU A 72 -5.17 -14.50 7.71
N LEU A 73 -3.91 -14.60 8.13
CA LEU A 73 -3.37 -15.77 8.82
C LEU A 73 -4.04 -16.00 10.18
N LEU A 74 -4.33 -14.93 10.93
CA LEU A 74 -5.01 -15.02 12.22
C LEU A 74 -6.45 -15.51 12.06
N VAL A 75 -7.19 -14.94 11.10
CA VAL A 75 -8.58 -15.33 10.79
C VAL A 75 -8.64 -16.76 10.27
N SER A 76 -7.76 -17.15 9.34
CA SER A 76 -7.73 -18.53 8.82
C SER A 76 -7.33 -19.56 9.88
N GLY A 77 -6.38 -19.24 10.77
CA GLY A 77 -6.04 -20.07 11.93
C GLY A 77 -7.21 -20.24 12.90
N GLY A 78 -7.97 -19.17 13.16
CA GLY A 78 -9.18 -19.20 13.97
C GLY A 78 -10.29 -20.07 13.35
N ILE A 79 -10.61 -19.85 12.07
CA ILE A 79 -11.63 -20.60 11.34
C ILE A 79 -11.24 -22.08 11.23
N GLY A 80 -9.98 -22.40 10.91
CA GLY A 80 -9.49 -23.77 10.84
C GLY A 80 -9.62 -24.53 12.16
N SER A 81 -9.29 -23.86 13.28
CA SER A 81 -9.44 -24.43 14.63
C SER A 81 -10.90 -24.68 15.01
N PHE A 82 -11.80 -23.75 14.64
CA PHE A 82 -13.22 -23.85 14.92
C PHE A 82 -13.91 -24.93 14.06
N THR A 83 -13.61 -24.95 12.76
CA THR A 83 -14.19 -25.87 11.77
C THR A 83 -13.66 -27.29 11.97
N GLY A 84 -12.37 -27.45 12.29
CA GLY A 84 -11.78 -28.74 12.63
C GLY A 84 -12.39 -29.35 13.90
N SER A 85 -12.72 -28.53 14.89
CA SER A 85 -13.42 -28.97 16.11
C SER A 85 -14.86 -29.37 15.82
N PHE A 86 -15.55 -28.63 14.95
CA PHE A 86 -16.93 -28.92 14.57
C PHE A 86 -17.07 -30.20 13.74
N LEU A 87 -16.24 -30.39 12.71
CA LEU A 87 -16.27 -31.59 11.84
C LEU A 87 -15.87 -32.89 12.56
N THR A 88 -15.02 -32.80 13.59
CA THR A 88 -14.64 -33.97 14.41
C THR A 88 -15.83 -34.49 15.21
N LYS A 89 -16.74 -33.59 15.63
CA LYS A 89 -17.95 -33.96 16.38
C LYS A 89 -18.99 -34.72 15.54
N TYR A 90 -18.93 -34.58 14.21
CA TYR A 90 -19.84 -35.23 13.27
C TYR A 90 -19.23 -36.43 12.52
N GLY A 91 -18.01 -36.86 12.87
CA GLY A 91 -17.43 -38.12 12.40
C GLY A 91 -17.01 -38.18 10.92
N VAL A 92 -16.92 -37.03 10.23
CA VAL A 92 -16.76 -37.00 8.76
C VAL A 92 -15.30 -37.19 8.29
N PHE A 93 -14.28 -36.94 9.12
CA PHE A 93 -12.85 -37.06 8.70
C PHE A 93 -11.88 -37.45 9.84
N GLN A 94 -11.26 -38.64 9.75
CA GLN A 94 -10.17 -39.13 10.62
C GLN A 94 -8.77 -38.59 10.24
N ILE A 95 -8.65 -37.38 9.69
CA ILE A 95 -7.33 -36.85 9.28
C ILE A 95 -6.64 -36.18 10.49
N ALA A 96 -5.76 -36.93 11.14
CA ALA A 96 -4.89 -36.56 12.25
C ALA A 96 -5.53 -36.46 13.66
N PRO A 97 -4.78 -36.83 14.73
CA PRO A 97 -5.23 -36.69 16.11
C PRO A 97 -5.62 -35.23 16.40
N GLY A 98 -6.75 -35.00 17.07
CA GLY A 98 -7.28 -33.65 17.35
C GLY A 98 -6.25 -32.70 17.99
N PHE A 99 -5.30 -33.24 18.75
CA PHE A 99 -4.17 -32.51 19.32
C PHE A 99 -3.29 -31.79 18.28
N TRP A 100 -2.95 -32.45 17.16
CA TRP A 100 -2.11 -31.86 16.11
C TRP A 100 -2.83 -30.72 15.37
N ARG A 101 -4.16 -30.79 15.26
CA ARG A 101 -4.97 -29.71 14.65
C ARG A 101 -5.00 -28.47 15.54
N ILE A 102 -5.16 -28.66 16.85
CA ILE A 102 -5.14 -27.57 17.84
C ILE A 102 -3.74 -26.93 17.86
N LEU A 103 -2.68 -27.74 17.87
CA LEU A 103 -1.31 -27.22 17.79
C LEU A 103 -1.03 -26.47 16.49
N ALA A 104 -1.47 -26.97 15.34
CA ALA A 104 -1.30 -26.29 14.07
C ALA A 104 -2.07 -24.97 14.03
N GLY A 105 -3.30 -24.95 14.53
CA GLY A 105 -4.14 -23.74 14.63
C GLY A 105 -3.55 -22.68 15.57
N ILE A 106 -3.11 -23.09 16.76
CA ILE A 106 -2.41 -22.22 17.72
C ILE A 106 -1.10 -21.72 17.12
N GLY A 107 -0.34 -22.59 16.45
CA GLY A 107 0.91 -22.23 15.78
C GLY A 107 0.72 -21.15 14.71
N LEU A 108 -0.30 -21.30 13.86
CA LEU A 108 -0.67 -20.31 12.84
C LEU A 108 -1.13 -18.99 13.46
N ALA A 109 -1.96 -19.05 14.51
CA ALA A 109 -2.43 -17.87 15.22
C ALA A 109 -1.28 -17.11 15.91
N CYS A 110 -0.38 -17.82 16.59
CA CYS A 110 0.81 -17.25 17.22
C CYS A 110 1.77 -16.67 16.17
N PHE A 111 1.95 -17.32 15.02
CA PHE A 111 2.78 -16.81 13.93
C PHE A 111 2.19 -15.52 13.33
N GLY A 112 0.87 -15.47 13.10
CA GLY A 112 0.16 -14.26 12.69
C GLY A 112 0.31 -13.12 13.71
N ALA A 113 0.15 -13.42 15.00
CA ALA A 113 0.33 -12.45 16.07
C ALA A 113 1.77 -11.90 16.14
N LEU A 114 2.79 -12.75 15.96
CA LEU A 114 4.19 -12.32 15.92
C LEU A 114 4.50 -11.40 14.74
N ILE A 115 3.91 -11.65 13.57
CA ILE A 115 4.06 -10.77 12.40
C ILE A 115 3.44 -9.39 12.70
N ILE A 116 2.24 -9.35 13.28
CA ILE A 116 1.56 -8.10 13.65
C ILE A 116 2.35 -7.32 14.70
N VAL A 117 2.84 -7.98 15.75
CA VAL A 117 3.65 -7.35 16.80
C VAL A 117 4.97 -6.81 16.24
N LYS A 118 5.62 -7.54 15.31
CA LYS A 118 6.86 -7.09 14.67
C LYS A 118 6.65 -5.88 13.76
N LEU A 119 5.50 -5.78 13.09
CA LEU A 119 5.08 -4.60 12.32
C LEU A 119 4.87 -3.39 13.23
N PHE A 120 4.12 -3.56 14.33
CA PHE A 120 3.85 -2.49 15.30
C PHE A 120 5.08 -1.96 16.05
N ARG A 121 6.17 -2.73 16.09
CA ARG A 121 7.43 -2.32 16.74
C ARG A 121 8.39 -1.59 15.79
N ARG A 122 8.06 -1.51 14.50
CA ARG A 122 8.90 -0.92 13.45
C ARG A 122 8.36 0.40 12.89
N GLY A 123 7.06 0.67 13.02
CA GLY A 123 6.47 1.99 12.83
C GLY A 123 6.60 2.83 14.09
#